data_AF-A0A926HVE4-F1
#
_entry.id   AF-A0A926HVE4-F1
#
_cell.length_a   1.000
_cell.length_b   1.000
_cell.length_c   1.000
_cell.angle_alpha   90.00
_cell.angle_beta   90.00
_cell.angle_gamma   90.00
#
_symmetry.space_group_name_H-M   'P 1'
#
loop_
_entity.id
_entity.type
_entity.pdbx_description
1 polymer ?
#
loop_
_entity_poly.entity_id
_entity_poly.type
_entity_poly.pdbx_seq_one_letter_code
_entity_poly.pdbx_strand_id
1 'polypeptide(L)'
;MDDYREMLEAGVDIPPVEVYFVPGKGFYIQDGHHRFAASQLTGIPVKILVVDQSGPIGLPNWKEALPGRGGKTHGIGSIPNQNRAYPND
;
A
#
# COMPACT_ATOMS: atom_id res chain seq x y z
N MET A 1 -3.20 25.08 5.47
CA MET A 1 -3.94 24.17 4.57
C MET A 1 -3.61 24.66 3.19
N ASP A 2 -2.65 24.02 2.52
CA ASP A 2 -2.23 24.42 1.18
C ASP A 2 -3.36 24.09 0.20
N ASP A 3 -3.94 25.10 -0.44
CA ASP A 3 -5.10 24.93 -1.32
C ASP A 3 -4.60 24.41 -2.67
N TYR A 4 -4.59 23.08 -2.85
CA TYR A 4 -4.14 22.44 -4.09
C TYR A 4 -4.90 22.93 -5.33
N ARG A 5 -6.10 23.50 -5.15
CA ARG A 5 -6.83 24.18 -6.21
C ARG A 5 -6.06 25.38 -6.76
N GLU A 6 -5.57 26.27 -5.88
CA GLU A 6 -4.81 27.45 -6.30
C GLU A 6 -3.50 27.05 -6.97
N MET A 7 -2.84 26.00 -6.47
CA MET A 7 -1.63 25.47 -7.10
C MET A 7 -1.88 24.93 -8.51
N LEU A 8 -3.00 24.21 -8.70
CA LEU A 8 -3.42 23.71 -10.01
C LEU A 8 -3.77 24.84 -10.98
N GLU A 9 -4.52 25.84 -10.53
CA GLU A 9 -4.89 27.01 -11.32
C GLU A 9 -3.68 27.87 -11.69
N ALA A 10 -2.68 27.96 -10.80
CA ALA A 10 -1.41 28.63 -11.04
C ALA A 10 -0.44 27.83 -11.93
N GLY A 11 -0.78 26.59 -12.30
CA GLY A 11 0.07 25.72 -13.11
C GLY A 11 1.33 25.25 -12.38
N VAL A 12 1.32 25.25 -11.05
CA VAL A 12 2.42 24.76 -10.23
C VAL A 12 2.49 23.24 -10.37
N ASP A 13 3.70 22.70 -10.57
CA ASP A 13 3.90 21.26 -10.59
C ASP A 13 3.67 20.70 -9.19
N ILE A 14 2.65 19.85 -9.04
CA ILE A 14 2.32 19.20 -7.78
C ILE A 14 2.71 17.71 -7.82
N PRO A 15 3.04 17.12 -6.66
CA PRO A 15 3.37 15.70 -6.59
C PRO A 15 2.25 14.82 -7.17
N PRO A 16 2.60 13.68 -7.79
CA PRO A 16 1.60 12.77 -8.35
C PRO A 16 0.68 12.20 -7.26
N VAL A 17 -0.50 11.74 -7.67
CA VAL A 17 -1.40 10.92 -6.86
C VAL A 17 -0.93 9.48 -6.97
N GLU A 18 -0.64 8.86 -5.84
CA GLU A 18 -0.22 7.46 -5.79
C GLU A 18 -1.46 6.58 -5.74
N VAL A 19 -1.55 5.61 -6.65
CA VAL A 19 -2.64 4.65 -6.71
C VAL A 19 -2.10 3.25 -6.79
N TYR A 20 -2.84 2.29 -6.26
CA TYR A 20 -2.51 0.87 -6.40
C TYR A 20 -3.66 0.11 -7.03
N PHE A 21 -3.31 -0.94 -7.76
CA PHE A 21 -4.30 -1.80 -8.41
C PHE A 21 -4.63 -3.01 -7.54
N VAL A 22 -5.92 -3.27 -7.36
CA VAL A 22 -6.43 -4.48 -6.74
C VAL A 22 -7.16 -5.31 -7.79
N PRO A 23 -6.67 -6.53 -8.11
CA PRO A 23 -7.33 -7.42 -9.07
C PRO A 23 -8.81 -7.63 -8.74
N GLY A 24 -9.69 -7.40 -9.72
CA GLY A 24 -11.14 -7.52 -9.56
C GLY A 24 -11.84 -6.36 -8.84
N LYS A 25 -11.11 -5.36 -8.33
CA LYS A 25 -11.70 -4.18 -7.65
C LYS A 25 -11.30 -2.83 -8.27
N GLY A 26 -10.20 -2.77 -9.01
CA GLY A 26 -9.75 -1.56 -9.71
C GLY A 26 -8.66 -0.80 -8.96
N PHE A 27 -8.55 0.51 -9.24
CA PHE A 27 -7.52 1.36 -8.65
C PHE A 27 -8.00 2.06 -7.39
N TYR A 28 -7.12 2.13 -6.39
CA TYR A 28 -7.36 2.81 -5.12
C TYR A 28 -6.26 3.83 -4.87
N ILE A 29 -6.62 4.96 -4.27
CA ILE A 29 -5.66 6.01 -3.92
C ILE A 29 -4.92 5.61 -2.64
N GLN A 30 -3.60 5.52 -2.74
CA GLN A 30 -2.71 5.38 -1.59
C GLN A 30 -2.36 6.75 -0.99
N ASP A 31 -1.98 7.71 -1.83
CA ASP A 31 -1.64 9.08 -1.41
C ASP A 31 -2.15 10.12 -2.41
N GLY A 32 -2.48 11.31 -1.91
CA GLY A 32 -2.89 12.45 -2.75
C GLY A 32 -4.40 12.64 -2.88
N HIS A 33 -5.20 12.20 -1.91
CA HIS A 33 -6.67 12.37 -1.90
C HIS A 33 -7.11 13.82 -2.12
N HIS A 34 -6.49 14.81 -1.46
CA HIS A 34 -6.82 16.22 -1.65
C HIS A 34 -6.41 16.76 -3.02
N ARG A 35 -5.29 16.28 -3.59
CA ARG A 35 -4.85 16.63 -4.95
C ARG A 35 -5.82 16.09 -5.98
N PHE A 36 -6.26 14.84 -5.79
CA PHE A 36 -7.28 14.23 -6.62
C PHE A 36 -8.61 14.98 -6.51
N ALA A 37 -9.06 15.32 -5.31
CA ALA A 37 -10.28 16.12 -5.12
C ALA A 37 -10.19 17.49 -5.82
N ALA A 38 -9.06 18.19 -5.67
CA ALA A 38 -8.83 19.47 -6.34
C ALA A 38 -8.85 19.34 -7.87
N SER A 39 -8.32 18.24 -8.42
CA SER A 39 -8.38 17.94 -9.87
C SER A 39 -9.82 17.77 -10.37
N GLN A 40 -10.69 17.13 -9.57
CA GLN A 40 -12.09 16.93 -9.92
C GLN A 40 -12.88 18.24 -9.86
N LEU A 41 -12.55 19.12 -8.91
CA LEU A 41 -13.21 20.41 -8.75
C LEU A 41 -12.82 21.42 -9.83
N THR A 42 -11.54 21.42 -10.24
CA THR A 42 -11.00 22.37 -11.23
C THR A 42 -11.10 21.87 -12.67
N GLY A 43 -11.22 20.56 -12.87
CA GLY A 43 -11.07 19.92 -14.18
C GLY A 43 -9.62 19.85 -14.69
N ILE A 44 -8.64 20.27 -13.88
CA ILE A 44 -7.22 20.24 -14.24
C ILE A 44 -6.64 18.89 -13.82
N PRO A 45 -6.12 18.07 -14.76
CA PRO A 45 -5.66 16.72 -14.46
C PRO A 45 -4.37 16.73 -13.62
N VAL A 46 -4.27 15.74 -12.72
CA VAL A 46 -3.07 15.49 -11.92
C VAL A 46 -2.32 14.26 -12.42
N LYS A 47 -0.99 14.25 -12.25
CA LYS A 47 -0.17 13.08 -12.57
C LYS A 47 -0.57 11.93 -11.64
N ILE A 48 -0.69 10.72 -12.19
CA ILE A 48 -1.01 9.50 -11.43
C ILE A 48 0.20 8.57 -11.48
N LEU A 49 0.65 8.08 -10.32
CA LEU A 49 1.70 7.08 -10.18
C LEU A 49 1.07 5.78 -9.69
N VAL A 50 1.11 4.73 -10.52
CA VAL A 50 0.68 3.39 -10.11
C VAL A 50 1.81 2.72 -9.33
N VAL A 51 1.58 2.46 -8.06
CA VAL A 51 2.51 1.75 -7.17
C VAL A 51 2.06 0.31 -7.00
N ASP A 52 3.01 -0.62 -7.18
CA ASP A 52 2.77 -2.04 -7.04
C ASP A 52 2.74 -2.41 -5.54
N GLN A 53 1.54 -2.57 -4.99
CA GLN A 53 1.32 -3.06 -3.63
C GLN A 53 1.47 -4.59 -3.62
N SER A 54 2.71 -5.07 -3.72
CA SER A 54 3.02 -6.50 -3.53
C SER A 54 3.17 -6.88 -2.04
N GLY A 55 2.80 -5.99 -1.11
CA GLY A 55 2.83 -6.20 0.34
C GLY A 55 1.43 -6.17 1.00
N PRO A 56 1.26 -6.78 2.18
CA PRO A 56 0.01 -6.71 2.93
C PRO A 56 -0.30 -5.27 3.39
N ILE A 57 -1.59 -4.96 3.60
CA ILE A 57 -2.07 -3.64 4.05
C ILE A 57 -1.29 -3.21 5.31
N GLY A 58 -0.58 -2.08 5.24
CA GLY A 58 0.27 -1.56 6.31
C GLY A 58 1.78 -1.87 6.17
N LEU A 59 2.18 -2.66 5.16
CA LEU A 59 3.58 -2.94 4.84
C LEU A 59 3.85 -2.70 3.35
N PRO A 60 4.55 -1.60 2.98
CA PRO A 60 4.78 -1.25 1.59
C PRO A 60 5.69 -2.23 0.83
N ASN A 61 6.35 -3.17 1.53
CA ASN A 61 7.24 -4.15 0.92
C ASN A 61 7.17 -5.53 1.61
N TRP A 62 6.88 -6.59 0.85
CA TRP A 62 6.91 -7.98 1.36
C TRP A 62 8.29 -8.41 1.86
N LYS A 63 9.37 -7.75 1.41
CA LYS A 63 10.74 -8.03 1.87
C LYS A 63 10.98 -7.61 3.32
N GLU A 64 10.23 -6.64 3.84
CA GLU A 64 10.32 -6.24 5.24
C GLU A 64 9.54 -7.17 6.18
N ALA A 65 8.54 -7.89 5.64
CA ALA A 65 7.73 -8.84 6.39
C ALA A 65 8.42 -10.20 6.64
N LEU A 66 9.56 -10.45 6.01
CA LEU A 66 10.32 -11.70 6.17
C LEU A 66 11.64 -11.42 6.93
N PRO A 67 11.69 -11.59 8.26
CA PRO A 67 12.97 -11.78 8.92
C PRO A 67 13.56 -13.11 8.42
N GLY A 68 14.46 -13.02 7.45
CA GLY A 68 15.43 -14.02 7.01
C GLY A 68 15.07 -15.51 7.15
N ARG A 69 14.47 -16.11 6.11
CA ARG A 69 14.83 -17.49 5.74
C ARG A 69 16.14 -17.46 4.94
N GLY A 70 17.23 -17.08 5.61
CA GLY A 70 18.60 -17.19 5.11
C GLY A 70 19.36 -18.05 6.10
N GLY A 71 19.56 -19.33 5.78
CA GLY A 71 20.04 -20.33 6.73
C GLY A 71 21.42 -20.04 7.29
N LYS A 72 21.56 -20.22 8.62
CA LYS A 72 22.73 -20.82 9.26
C LYS A 72 22.26 -21.68 10.42
N THR A 73 22.65 -22.94 10.37
CA THR A 73 22.55 -23.96 11.42
C THR A 73 23.10 -23.44 12.75
N HIS A 74 22.39 -23.67 13.87
CA HIS A 74 22.88 -24.18 15.16
C HIS A 74 21.65 -24.45 16.04
N GLY A 75 21.52 -25.68 16.53
CA GLY A 75 20.29 -26.20 17.13
C GLY A 75 19.96 -25.63 18.51
N ILE A 76 18.67 -25.68 18.86
CA ILE A 76 18.06 -26.31 20.05
C ILE A 76 16.59 -25.85 20.16
N GLY A 77 15.66 -26.78 20.42
CA GLY A 77 14.33 -26.48 20.95
C GLY A 77 13.14 -26.80 20.04
N SER A 78 12.51 -27.94 20.32
CA SER A 78 11.32 -28.53 19.70
C SER A 78 10.12 -27.60 19.50
N ILE A 79 9.47 -27.68 18.34
CA ILE A 79 8.13 -27.12 18.08
C ILE A 79 7.09 -28.15 18.53
N PRO A 80 6.21 -27.88 19.52
CA PRO A 80 5.04 -28.72 19.71
C PRO A 80 4.00 -28.41 18.63
N ASN A 81 3.80 -29.40 17.75
CA ASN A 81 2.73 -29.51 16.76
C ASN A 81 1.34 -29.41 17.43
N GLN A 82 0.62 -28.29 17.24
CA GLN A 82 -0.77 -28.17 17.69
C GLN A 82 -1.74 -28.60 16.59
N ASN A 83 -1.67 -29.88 16.20
CA ASN A 83 -2.84 -30.59 15.69
C ASN A 83 -3.61 -31.16 16.89
N ARG A 84 -4.39 -30.32 17.59
CA ARG A 84 -5.37 -30.80 18.57
C ARG A 84 -6.67 -31.08 17.82
N ALA A 85 -6.86 -32.35 17.51
CA ALA A 85 -8.16 -32.93 17.20
C ALA A 85 -9.14 -32.64 18.35
N TYR A 86 -10.35 -32.21 18.02
CA TYR A 86 -11.49 -32.24 18.94
C TYR A 86 -12.17 -33.60 18.81
N PRO A 87 -12.19 -34.45 19.85
CA PRO A 87 -13.20 -35.49 19.97
C PRO A 87 -14.45 -34.87 20.62
N ASN A 88 -15.59 -34.97 19.95
CA ASN A 88 -16.91 -34.78 20.58
C ASN A 88 -17.37 -36.16 21.05
N ASP A 89 -17.40 -36.37 22.36
CA ASP A 89 -18.35 -37.27 23.03
C ASP A 89 -19.64 -36.48 23.33
#